data_AF-A0A0E0IHG6-F1
#
_entry.id   AF-A0A0E0IHG6-F1
#
_cell.length_a   1.000
_cell.length_b   1.000
_cell.length_c   1.000
_cell.angle_alpha   90.00
_cell.angle_beta   90.00
_cell.angle_gamma   90.00
#
_symmetry.space_group_name_H-M   'P 1'
#
loop_
_entity.id
_entity.type
_entity.pdbx_description
1 polymer ?
#
loop_
_entity_poly.entity_id
_entity_poly.type
_entity_poly.pdbx_seq_one_letter_code
_entity_poly.pdbx_strand_id
1 'polypeptide(L)'
;MNWARRGSIWPMTFGLACCAVEMMHAGASCYDLDRFGVIFRPSPRQSDCMIIAGTLTNKMAPALGKSVPSSSPRLLRFGVPVLRAGNLVFPCF
;
A
#
# COMPACT_ATOMS: atom_id res chain seq x y z
N MET A 1 -8.74 2.57 22.07
CA MET A 1 -8.05 1.53 21.27
C MET A 1 -7.68 1.97 19.84
N ASN A 2 -8.41 2.91 19.20
CA ASN A 2 -8.16 3.35 17.81
C ASN A 2 -6.90 4.24 17.60
N TRP A 3 -6.26 4.72 18.67
CA TRP A 3 -5.01 5.50 18.57
C TRP A 3 -3.82 4.61 18.20
N ALA A 4 -3.64 3.49 18.92
CA ALA A 4 -2.54 2.56 18.68
C ALA A 4 -2.52 2.01 17.25
N ARG A 5 -3.70 1.64 16.70
CA ARG A 5 -3.82 1.16 15.30
C ARG A 5 -3.66 2.23 14.21
N ARG A 6 -3.63 3.51 14.60
CA ARG A 6 -3.37 4.63 13.68
C ARG A 6 -1.91 5.07 13.72
N GLY A 7 -1.24 4.89 14.86
CA GLY A 7 0.18 5.23 15.05
C GLY A 7 1.18 4.17 14.58
N SER A 8 0.72 2.96 14.25
CA SER A 8 1.57 1.91 13.67
C SER A 8 0.79 1.21 12.55
N ILE A 9 1.19 1.43 11.31
CA ILE A 9 0.62 0.78 10.14
C ILE A 9 1.75 0.00 9.49
N TRP A 10 1.58 -1.29 9.27
CA TRP A 10 2.59 -2.12 8.63
C TRP A 10 2.11 -2.52 7.23
N PRO A 11 2.43 -1.72 6.19
CA PRO A 11 2.02 -2.02 4.84
C PRO A 11 2.93 -3.06 4.20
N MET A 12 2.32 -3.95 3.43
CA MET A 12 3.02 -4.57 2.33
C MET A 12 2.90 -3.69 1.09
N THR A 13 4.02 -3.52 0.38
CA THR A 13 4.09 -2.73 -0.84
C THR A 13 4.14 -3.63 -2.07
N PHE A 14 3.27 -3.35 -3.05
CA PHE A 14 3.32 -3.93 -4.38
C PHE A 14 3.58 -2.84 -5.40
N GLY A 15 4.84 -2.70 -5.79
CA GLY A 15 5.26 -1.79 -6.85
C GLY A 15 5.04 -2.42 -8.23
N LEU A 16 4.03 -1.95 -8.95
CA LEU A 16 3.66 -2.46 -10.29
C LEU A 16 4.07 -1.51 -11.42
N ALA A 17 4.20 -0.23 -11.15
CA ALA A 17 4.53 0.80 -12.15
C ALA A 17 5.34 1.95 -11.52
N CYS A 18 5.34 3.12 -12.16
CA CYS A 18 6.05 4.34 -11.72
C CYS A 18 5.76 4.75 -10.27
N CYS A 19 4.54 4.50 -9.76
CA CYS A 19 4.18 4.81 -8.38
C CYS A 19 4.98 4.02 -7.33
N ALA A 20 5.69 2.95 -7.73
CA ALA A 20 6.62 2.24 -6.86
C ALA A 20 7.78 3.14 -6.41
N VAL A 21 8.32 3.95 -7.33
CA VAL A 21 9.43 4.87 -7.05
C VAL A 21 8.97 6.02 -6.16
N GLU A 22 7.74 6.49 -6.35
CA GLU A 22 7.13 7.51 -5.47
C GLU A 22 7.01 6.99 -4.04
N MET A 23 6.65 5.72 -3.87
CA MET A 23 6.60 5.10 -2.55
C MET A 23 7.99 4.93 -1.93
N MET A 24 9.01 4.66 -2.73
CA MET A 24 10.41 4.62 -2.26
C MET A 24 10.89 6.01 -1.80
N HIS A 25 10.51 7.07 -2.53
CA HIS A 25 10.78 8.45 -2.10
C HIS A 25 10.01 8.85 -0.85
N ALA A 26 8.79 8.34 -0.67
CA ALA A 26 8.06 8.49 0.59
C ALA A 26 8.80 7.80 1.75
N GLY A 27 9.50 6.69 1.51
CA GLY A 27 10.38 6.07 2.51
C GLY A 27 11.74 6.75 2.69
N ALA A 28 12.07 7.77 1.90
CA ALA A 28 13.37 8.46 1.97
C ALA A 28 13.36 9.59 3.01
N SER A 29 14.54 10.12 3.34
CA SER A 29 14.75 11.14 4.39
C SER A 29 13.89 12.41 4.23
N CYS A 30 13.48 12.75 3.02
CA CYS A 30 12.61 13.90 2.75
C CYS A 30 11.18 13.70 3.27
N TYR A 31 10.66 12.48 3.21
CA TYR A 31 9.25 12.14 3.51
C TYR A 31 9.10 10.99 4.50
N ASP A 32 10.13 10.78 5.32
CA ASP A 32 10.33 9.73 6.32
C ASP A 32 9.05 9.10 6.90
N LEU A 33 8.54 8.09 6.19
CA LEU A 33 7.35 7.32 6.57
C LEU A 33 7.51 6.58 7.92
N ASP A 34 8.75 6.34 8.36
CA ASP A 34 9.05 5.71 9.65
C ASP A 34 8.55 6.57 10.82
N ARG A 35 8.51 7.90 10.67
CA ARG A 35 7.94 8.82 11.68
C ARG A 35 6.46 8.58 11.99
N PHE A 36 5.72 8.09 11.00
CA PHE A 36 4.31 7.75 11.15
C PHE A 36 4.11 6.30 11.61
N GLY A 37 5.20 5.61 11.99
CA GLY A 37 5.18 4.21 12.38
C GLY A 37 4.87 3.28 11.21
N VAL A 38 5.26 3.69 9.98
CA VAL A 38 5.03 2.94 8.75
C VAL A 38 6.26 2.15 8.38
N ILE A 39 6.22 0.84 8.66
CA ILE A 39 7.33 -0.08 8.37
C ILE A 39 6.89 -1.07 7.30
N PHE A 40 7.62 -1.08 6.18
CA PHE A 40 7.34 -1.98 5.07
C PHE A 40 7.73 -3.41 5.42
N ARG A 41 6.75 -4.32 5.42
CA ARG A 41 6.96 -5.76 5.61
C ARG A 41 6.58 -6.51 4.32
N PRO A 42 7.47 -7.33 3.75
CA PRO A 42 7.21 -8.03 2.50
C PRO A 42 6.27 -9.25 2.68
N SER A 43 5.92 -9.61 3.92
CA SER A 43 5.12 -10.80 4.21
C SER A 43 3.66 -10.46 4.57
N PRO A 44 2.66 -11.07 3.91
CA PRO A 44 1.24 -10.71 4.08
C PRO A 44 0.66 -11.03 5.45
N ARG A 45 1.26 -11.99 6.15
CA ARG A 45 0.84 -12.40 7.49
C ARG A 45 1.25 -11.41 8.58
N GLN A 46 2.23 -10.56 8.31
CA GLN A 46 2.73 -9.56 9.24
C GLN A 46 2.23 -8.16 8.91
N SER A 47 1.58 -7.95 7.76
CA SER A 47 1.11 -6.64 7.32
C SER A 47 -0.37 -6.43 7.61
N ASP A 48 -0.72 -5.27 8.17
CA ASP A 48 -2.10 -4.87 8.47
C ASP A 48 -2.82 -4.23 7.27
N CYS A 49 -2.05 -3.74 6.30
CA CYS A 49 -2.57 -3.17 5.07
C CYS A 49 -1.69 -3.53 3.88
N MET A 50 -2.24 -3.34 2.69
CA MET A 50 -1.51 -3.59 1.46
C MET A 50 -1.64 -2.38 0.53
N ILE A 51 -0.51 -1.87 0.04
CA ILE A 51 -0.41 -0.74 -0.87
C ILE A 51 -0.11 -1.26 -2.28
N ILE A 52 -1.05 -1.04 -3.20
CA ILE A 52 -0.84 -1.28 -4.63
C ILE A 52 -0.40 0.03 -5.25
N ALA A 53 0.86 0.12 -5.64
CA ALA A 53 1.40 1.29 -6.33
C ALA A 53 1.54 1.02 -7.82
N GLY A 54 0.60 1.58 -8.57
CA GLY A 54 0.57 1.51 -10.02
C GLY A 54 -0.68 0.84 -10.57
N THR A 55 -0.72 0.74 -11.89
CA THR A 55 -1.85 0.20 -12.63
C THR A 55 -1.96 -1.32 -12.46
N LEU A 56 -3.16 -1.79 -12.16
CA LEU A 56 -3.47 -3.22 -12.12
C LEU A 56 -3.90 -3.68 -13.51
N THR A 57 -3.14 -4.59 -14.11
CA THR A 57 -3.55 -5.24 -15.35
C THR A 57 -4.43 -6.46 -15.06
N ASN A 58 -5.34 -6.82 -15.98
CA ASN A 58 -6.18 -8.03 -15.85
C ASN A 58 -5.35 -9.31 -15.64
N LYS A 59 -4.12 -9.32 -16.17
CA LYS A 59 -3.17 -10.43 -15.97
C LYS A 59 -2.66 -10.54 -14.52
N MET A 60 -2.54 -9.42 -13.82
CA MET A 60 -2.06 -9.36 -12.43
C MET A 60 -3.17 -9.53 -11.38
N ALA A 61 -4.44 -9.38 -11.77
CA ALA A 61 -5.58 -9.59 -10.89
C ALA A 61 -5.58 -10.93 -10.11
N PRO A 62 -5.31 -12.10 -10.75
CA PRO A 62 -5.29 -13.37 -10.01
C PRO A 62 -4.07 -13.55 -9.09
N ALA A 63 -2.94 -12.89 -9.39
CA ALA A 63 -1.77 -12.90 -8.51
C ALA A 63 -2.04 -12.08 -7.24
N LEU A 64 -2.72 -10.95 -7.40
CA LEU A 64 -3.14 -10.09 -6.31
C LEU A 64 -4.06 -10.82 -5.32
N GLY A 65 -5.09 -11.50 -5.84
CA GLY A 65 -6.04 -12.25 -5.02
C GLY A 65 -5.41 -13.39 -4.21
N LYS A 66 -4.24 -13.89 -4.63
CA LYS A 66 -3.47 -14.88 -3.86
C LYS A 66 -2.59 -14.25 -2.79
N SER A 67 -2.07 -13.05 -3.05
CA SER A 67 -1.22 -12.32 -2.11
C SER A 67 -1.98 -11.66 -0.97
N VAL A 68 -3.23 -11.26 -1.19
CA VAL A 68 -4.10 -10.64 -0.19
C VAL A 68 -4.73 -11.75 0.66
N PRO A 69 -4.38 -11.90 1.95
CA PRO A 69 -5.10 -12.81 2.82
C PRO A 69 -6.50 -12.26 3.10
N SER A 70 -7.49 -13.13 3.28
CA SER A 70 -8.89 -12.75 3.58
C SER A 70 -9.05 -11.91 4.86
N SER A 71 -8.01 -11.87 5.69
CA SER A 71 -7.94 -11.15 6.96
C SER A 71 -7.46 -9.69 6.87
N SER A 72 -7.09 -9.16 5.69
CA SER A 72 -6.59 -7.79 5.54
C SER A 72 -7.69 -6.81 5.12
N PRO A 73 -8.26 -5.98 6.04
CA PRO A 73 -9.36 -5.09 5.70
C PRO A 73 -8.93 -3.76 5.04
N ARG A 74 -7.63 -3.50 4.81
CA ARG A 74 -7.16 -2.22 4.23
C ARG A 74 -6.30 -2.42 2.99
N LEU A 75 -6.94 -2.36 1.82
CA LEU A 75 -6.28 -2.18 0.53
C LEU A 75 -6.17 -0.69 0.22
N LEU A 76 -4.94 -0.17 0.17
CA LEU A 76 -4.64 1.19 -0.25
C LEU A 76 -4.14 1.16 -1.69
N ARG A 77 -4.70 2.02 -2.55
CA ARG A 77 -4.27 2.12 -3.96
C ARG A 77 -3.58 3.47 -4.17
N PHE A 78 -2.36 3.43 -4.69
CA PHE A 78 -1.52 4.59 -4.98
C PHE A 78 -1.41 4.75 -6.50
N GLY A 79 -1.74 5.94 -7.01
CA GLY A 79 -1.70 6.26 -8.45
C GLY A 79 -3.05 6.55 -9.10
N VAL A 80 -3.03 6.81 -10.42
CA VAL A 80 -4.19 7.18 -11.25
C VAL A 80 -5.28 6.10 -11.24
N PRO A 81 -6.58 6.46 -11.21
CA PRO A 81 -7.65 5.50 -11.00
C PRO A 81 -7.92 4.66 -12.26
N VAL A 82 -7.86 3.34 -12.12
CA VAL A 82 -8.65 2.42 -12.95
C VAL A 82 -9.53 1.58 -12.01
N LEU A 83 -10.80 2.00 -11.98
CA LEU A 83 -12.01 1.36 -11.42
C LEU A 83 -12.20 1.25 -9.89
N ARG A 84 -13.10 2.13 -9.42
CA ARG A 84 -14.16 2.02 -8.39
C ARG A 84 -13.82 1.35 -7.04
N ALA A 85 -13.52 2.18 -6.03
CA ALA A 85 -14.10 2.15 -4.68
C ALA A 85 -13.33 3.15 -3.81
N GLY A 86 -14.06 4.03 -3.11
CA GLY A 86 -13.47 5.06 -2.26
C GLY A 86 -12.54 4.47 -1.19
N ASN A 87 -11.33 5.00 -1.11
CA ASN A 87 -10.57 5.33 0.10
C ASN A 87 -9.18 5.84 -0.30
N LEU A 88 -8.74 6.91 0.40
CA LEU A 88 -7.47 7.63 0.30
C LEU A 88 -6.63 7.37 -0.97
N VAL A 89 -6.96 8.09 -2.04
CA VAL A 89 -6.07 8.23 -3.20
C VAL A 89 -5.01 9.25 -2.80
N PHE A 90 -3.77 8.80 -2.62
CA PHE A 90 -2.64 9.72 -2.66
C PHE A 90 -2.32 9.97 -4.15
N PRO A 91 -2.29 11.24 -4.59
CA PRO A 91 -1.87 11.54 -5.95
C PRO A 91 -0.42 11.03 -6.16
N CYS A 92 -0.21 10.39 -7.31
CA CYS A 92 1.09 10.43 -8.00
C CYS A 92 1.45 11.92 -8.06
N PHE A 93 2.62 12.33 -7.57
CA PHE A 93 2.97 13.74 -7.44
C PHE A 93 2.83 14.48 -8.78
#